data_AF-A0A7S2SYW5-F1
#
_entry.id   AF-A0A7S2SYW5-F1
#
_cell.length_a   1.000
_cell.length_b   1.000
_cell.length_c   1.000
_cell.angle_alpha   90.00
_cell.angle_beta   90.00
_cell.angle_gamma   90.00
#
_symmetry.space_group_name_H-M   'P 1'
#
loop_
_entity.id
_entity.type
_entity.pdbx_description
1 polymer ?
#
loop_
_entity_poly.entity_id
_entity_poly.type
_entity_poly.pdbx_seq_one_letter_code
_entity_poly.pdbx_strand_id
1 'polypeptide(L)'
;RIGSFDLKEFCELYPGLIGWVVIDLAMAYKQHEIHGSVSNSMAMVCLFHAIYVADALYYEKSILTTMDIVHDGFGFMLAFGDLAWVPFTYTVQARYLVDHPIHLSRAFLAVVL
;
A
#
# COMPACT_ATOMS: atom_id res chain seq x y z
N ARG A 1 20.07 -13.64 5.40
CA ARG A 1 20.80 -13.13 4.22
C ARG A 1 21.14 -14.28 3.30
N ILE A 2 20.91 -14.13 2.00
CA ILE A 2 21.36 -15.08 0.97
C ILE A 2 22.38 -14.32 0.13
N GLY A 3 23.68 -14.52 0.40
CA GLY A 3 24.72 -13.67 -0.18
C GLY A 3 24.59 -12.20 0.26
N SER A 4 24.58 -11.27 -0.69
CA SER A 4 24.36 -9.84 -0.45
C SER A 4 22.90 -9.44 -0.24
N PHE A 5 21.96 -10.39 -0.37
CA PHE A 5 20.53 -10.13 -0.27
C PHE A 5 20.05 -10.24 1.18
N ASP A 6 19.56 -9.15 1.74
CA ASP A 6 18.89 -9.14 3.04
C ASP A 6 17.39 -9.38 2.87
N LEU A 7 16.91 -10.52 3.40
CA LEU A 7 15.50 -10.90 3.28
C LEU A 7 14.59 -9.98 4.11
N LYS A 8 15.10 -9.40 5.19
CA LYS A 8 14.30 -8.51 6.04
C LYS A 8 13.94 -7.24 5.28
N GLU A 9 14.96 -6.50 4.87
CA GLU A 9 14.85 -5.29 4.07
C GLU A 9 14.03 -5.54 2.80
N PHE A 10 14.29 -6.66 2.12
CA PHE A 10 13.54 -7.00 0.92
C PHE A 10 12.05 -7.20 1.22
N CYS A 11 11.70 -8.06 2.17
CA CYS A 11 10.30 -8.38 2.49
C CYS A 11 9.53 -7.15 2.98
N GLU A 12 10.16 -6.34 3.83
CA GLU A 12 9.58 -5.16 4.48
C GLU A 12 9.21 -4.07 3.46
N LEU A 13 10.06 -3.83 2.46
CA LEU A 13 9.86 -2.72 1.53
C LEU A 13 9.21 -3.13 0.20
N TYR A 14 9.67 -4.21 -0.45
CA TYR A 14 9.37 -4.42 -1.87
C TYR A 14 8.07 -5.18 -2.11
N PRO A 15 7.98 -6.50 -1.84
CA PRO A 15 6.80 -7.29 -2.19
C PRO A 15 5.55 -6.86 -1.41
N GLY A 16 5.71 -6.38 -0.17
CA GLY A 16 4.61 -5.89 0.67
C GLY A 16 4.02 -4.58 0.15
N LEU A 17 4.83 -3.50 0.12
CA LEU A 17 4.35 -2.16 -0.23
C LEU A 17 4.05 -2.01 -1.73
N ILE A 18 4.87 -2.59 -2.61
CA ILE A 18 4.55 -2.57 -4.06
C ILE A 18 3.31 -3.42 -4.32
N GLY A 19 3.20 -4.58 -3.65
CA GLY A 19 2.01 -5.44 -3.73
C GLY A 19 0.73 -4.72 -3.31
N TRP A 20 0.80 -3.92 -2.25
CA TRP A 20 -0.30 -3.06 -1.81
C TRP A 20 -0.80 -2.14 -2.94
N VAL A 21 0.09 -1.36 -3.56
CA VAL A 21 -0.31 -0.43 -4.65
C VAL A 21 -0.89 -1.18 -5.84
N VAL A 22 -0.34 -2.35 -6.18
CA VAL A 22 -0.86 -3.18 -7.29
C VAL A 22 -2.28 -3.66 -6.99
N ILE A 23 -2.57 -4.07 -5.75
CA ILE A 23 -3.92 -4.48 -5.34
C ILE A 23 -4.88 -3.29 -5.40
N ASP A 24 -4.48 -2.09 -4.95
CA ASP A 24 -5.32 -0.90 -5.05
C ASP A 24 -5.68 -0.56 -6.50
N LEU A 25 -4.72 -0.64 -7.42
CA LEU A 25 -4.97 -0.45 -8.85
C LEU A 25 -5.92 -1.51 -9.42
N ALA A 26 -5.78 -2.77 -8.98
CA ALA A 26 -6.70 -3.84 -9.35
C ALA A 26 -8.12 -3.59 -8.82
N MET A 27 -8.26 -3.05 -7.61
CA MET A 27 -9.56 -2.65 -7.03
C MET A 27 -10.17 -1.47 -7.80
N ALA A 28 -9.38 -0.46 -8.16
CA ALA A 28 -9.84 0.65 -8.98
C ALA A 28 -10.31 0.18 -10.36
N TYR A 29 -9.57 -0.73 -11.00
CA TYR A 29 -9.99 -1.37 -12.24
C TYR A 29 -11.30 -2.16 -12.06
N LYS A 30 -11.44 -2.89 -10.96
CA LYS A 30 -12.67 -3.62 -10.67
C LYS A 30 -13.88 -2.70 -10.45
N GLN A 31 -13.68 -1.56 -9.78
CA GLN A 31 -14.74 -0.54 -9.63
C GLN A 31 -15.18 -0.02 -11.00
N HIS A 32 -14.23 0.26 -11.90
CA HIS A 32 -14.52 0.68 -13.26
C HIS A 32 -15.29 -0.38 -14.05
N GLU A 33 -14.93 -1.66 -13.93
CA GLU A 33 -15.64 -2.77 -14.59
C GLU A 33 -17.10 -2.90 -14.13
N ILE A 34 -17.38 -2.72 -12.83
CA ILE A 34 -18.72 -2.87 -12.26
C ILE A 34 -19.61 -1.64 -12.52
N HIS A 35 -19.07 -0.44 -12.30
CA HIS A 35 -19.86 0.80 -12.28
C HIS A 35 -19.67 1.67 -13.54
N GLY A 36 -18.79 1.25 -14.46
CA GLY A 36 -18.45 2.00 -15.67
C GLY A 36 -17.60 3.25 -15.45
N SER A 37 -17.20 3.53 -14.21
CA SER A 37 -16.34 4.66 -13.84
C SER A 37 -15.62 4.43 -12.51
N VAL A 38 -14.53 5.14 -12.28
CA VAL A 38 -13.82 5.16 -10.99
C VAL A 38 -14.29 6.37 -10.19
N SER A 39 -14.70 6.15 -8.95
CA SER A 39 -15.12 7.21 -8.04
C SER A 39 -13.94 8.12 -7.66
N ASN A 40 -14.21 9.41 -7.41
CA ASN A 40 -13.18 10.36 -6.98
C ASN A 40 -12.51 9.92 -5.66
N SER A 41 -13.27 9.30 -4.75
CA SER A 41 -12.71 8.76 -3.50
C SER A 41 -11.73 7.61 -3.75
N MET A 42 -12.03 6.70 -4.68
CA MET A 42 -11.13 5.60 -5.05
C MET A 42 -9.83 6.14 -5.63
N ALA A 43 -9.92 7.13 -6.53
CA ALA A 43 -8.75 7.77 -7.11
C ALA A 43 -7.87 8.43 -6.05
N MET A 44 -8.45 9.11 -5.05
CA MET A 44 -7.70 9.68 -3.94
C MET A 44 -7.01 8.63 -3.07
N VAL A 45 -7.72 7.54 -2.73
CA VAL A 45 -7.15 6.45 -1.93
C VAL A 45 -5.93 5.87 -2.66
N CYS A 46 -6.08 5.52 -3.94
CA CYS A 46 -4.97 5.00 -4.75
C CYS A 46 -3.82 6.00 -4.84
N LEU A 47 -4.11 7.29 -5.01
CA LEU A 47 -3.08 8.34 -5.09
C LEU A 47 -2.30 8.47 -3.78
N PHE A 48 -2.98 8.55 -2.64
CA PHE A 48 -2.31 8.71 -1.35
C PHE A 48 -1.53 7.47 -0.95
N HIS A 49 -2.05 6.28 -1.22
CA HIS A 49 -1.31 5.04 -1.00
C HIS A 49 -0.08 4.96 -1.92
N ALA A 50 -0.21 5.34 -3.20
CA ALA A 50 0.93 5.39 -4.11
C ALA A 50 1.99 6.42 -3.70
N ILE A 51 1.59 7.60 -3.23
CA ILE A 51 2.52 8.62 -2.70
C ILE A 51 3.25 8.09 -1.47
N TYR A 52 2.52 7.46 -0.54
CA TYR A 52 3.10 6.87 0.66
C TYR A 52 4.15 5.82 0.31
N VAL A 53 3.82 4.89 -0.59
CA VAL A 53 4.75 3.83 -1.02
C VAL A 53 5.93 4.40 -1.82
N ALA A 54 5.69 5.41 -2.66
CA ALA A 54 6.78 6.08 -3.38
C ALA A 54 7.75 6.81 -2.43
N ASP A 55 7.24 7.46 -1.38
CA ASP A 55 8.05 8.09 -0.35
C ASP A 55 8.88 7.06 0.42
N ALA A 56 8.27 5.94 0.81
CA ALA A 56 8.97 4.83 1.46
C ALA A 56 10.10 4.26 0.60
N LEU A 57 9.86 4.08 -0.71
CA LEU A 57 10.88 3.63 -1.67
C LEU A 57 11.98 4.68 -1.88
N TYR A 58 11.66 5.97 -1.86
CA TYR A 58 12.64 7.04 -2.00
C TYR A 58 13.56 7.14 -0.76
N TYR A 59 13.00 6.96 0.43
CA TYR A 59 13.71 7.01 1.70
C TYR A 59 14.07 5.61 2.25
N GLU A 60 14.31 4.64 1.38
CA GLU A 60 14.67 3.25 1.73
C GLU A 60 15.79 3.17 2.78
N LYS A 61 16.80 4.05 2.69
CA LYS A 61 17.92 4.08 3.66
C LYS A 61 17.48 4.30 5.10
N SER A 62 16.34 4.98 5.31
CA SER A 62 15.79 5.22 6.65
C SER A 62 15.20 3.94 7.26
N ILE A 63 14.73 3.00 6.45
CA ILE A 63 14.21 1.70 6.91
C ILE A 63 15.31 0.88 7.57
N LEU A 64 16.57 1.02 7.15
CA LEU A 64 17.70 0.35 7.79
C LEU A 64 17.92 0.74 9.26
N THR A 65 17.28 1.81 9.72
CA THR A 65 17.35 2.30 11.10
C THR A 65 16.14 1.92 11.95
N THR A 66 15.15 1.22 11.39
CA THR A 66 13.94 0.82 12.10
C THR A 66 14.22 -0.30 13.09
N MET A 67 13.33 -0.42 14.10
CA MET A 67 13.42 -1.45 15.13
C MET A 67 13.40 -2.86 14.53
N ASP A 68 12.58 -3.07 13.49
CA ASP A 68 12.38 -4.33 12.79
C ASP A 68 13.68 -4.85 12.14
N ILE A 69 14.52 -3.93 11.63
CA ILE A 69 15.83 -4.24 11.07
C ILE A 69 16.90 -4.37 12.16
N VAL A 70 16.96 -3.42 13.10
CA VAL A 70 18.09 -3.27 14.04
C VAL A 70 17.99 -4.22 15.24
N HIS A 71 16.78 -4.44 15.77
CA HIS A 71 16.56 -5.15 17.04
C HIS A 71 15.87 -6.50 16.87
N ASP A 72 14.92 -6.61 15.94
CA ASP A 72 14.09 -7.81 15.85
C ASP A 72 14.74 -8.91 15.01
N GLY A 73 14.44 -10.17 15.30
CA GLY A 73 14.88 -11.32 14.50
C GLY A 73 13.96 -11.56 13.31
N PHE A 74 14.49 -11.99 12.16
CA PHE A 74 13.62 -12.38 11.03
C PHE A 74 12.91 -13.69 11.37
N GLY A 75 11.59 -13.65 11.46
CA GLY A 75 10.75 -14.80 11.79
C GLY A 75 9.40 -14.73 11.09
N PHE A 76 8.53 -15.69 11.39
CA PHE A 76 7.21 -15.78 10.77
C PHE A 76 6.37 -14.52 10.97
N MET A 77 6.46 -13.88 12.13
CA MET A 77 5.71 -12.66 12.43
C MET A 77 6.01 -11.54 11.44
N LEU A 78 7.30 -11.21 11.24
CA LEU A 78 7.71 -10.18 10.29
C LEU A 78 7.36 -10.59 8.85
N ALA A 79 7.75 -11.80 8.42
CA ALA A 79 7.47 -12.25 7.06
C ALA A 79 5.97 -12.28 6.72
N PHE A 80 5.10 -12.67 7.66
CA PHE A 80 3.65 -12.64 7.49
C PHE A 80 3.10 -11.20 7.53
N GLY A 81 3.63 -10.37 8.43
CA GLY A 81 3.32 -8.95 8.53
C GLY A 81 3.53 -8.25 7.18
N ASP A 82 4.73 -8.39 6.64
CA ASP A 82 5.14 -7.69 5.43
C ASP A 82 4.41 -8.21 4.19
N LEU A 83 4.31 -9.53 4.02
CA LEU A 83 3.84 -10.16 2.78
C LEU A 83 2.33 -10.36 2.72
N ALA A 84 1.65 -10.48 3.85
CA ALA A 84 0.23 -10.76 3.89
C ALA A 84 -0.54 -9.66 4.63
N TRP A 85 -0.11 -9.28 5.83
CA TRP A 85 -0.88 -8.33 6.60
C TRP A 85 -0.96 -6.97 5.91
N VAL A 86 0.18 -6.36 5.55
CA VAL A 86 0.22 -5.03 4.91
C VAL A 86 -0.61 -4.98 3.62
N PRO A 87 -0.33 -5.78 2.59
CA PRO A 87 -1.03 -5.66 1.30
C PRO A 87 -2.52 -5.99 1.38
N PHE A 88 -2.97 -6.89 2.27
CA PHE A 88 -4.38 -7.30 2.32
C PHE A 88 -5.22 -6.52 3.34
N THR A 89 -4.60 -5.88 4.34
CA THR A 89 -5.35 -5.05 5.31
C THR A 89 -5.34 -3.58 4.94
N TYR A 90 -4.26 -3.06 4.33
CA TYR A 90 -4.17 -1.64 3.99
C TYR A 90 -4.95 -1.30 2.71
N THR A 91 -5.42 -2.31 1.98
CA THR A 91 -6.29 -2.20 0.80
C THR A 91 -7.77 -2.24 1.15
N VAL A 92 -8.15 -2.34 2.43
CA VAL A 92 -9.56 -2.47 2.86
C VAL A 92 -10.42 -1.28 2.41
N GLN A 93 -9.85 -0.06 2.42
CA GLN A 93 -10.51 1.15 1.94
C GLN A 93 -10.84 1.06 0.45
N ALA A 94 -9.85 0.64 -0.37
CA ALA A 94 -10.07 0.43 -1.80
C ALA A 94 -11.08 -0.69 -2.03
N ARG A 95 -10.96 -1.83 -1.32
CA ARG A 95 -11.93 -2.93 -1.43
C ARG A 95 -13.35 -2.50 -1.09
N TYR A 96 -13.54 -1.72 -0.03
CA TYR A 96 -14.87 -1.22 0.36
C TYR A 96 -15.48 -0.32 -0.73
N LEU A 97 -14.66 0.56 -1.31
CA LEU A 97 -15.09 1.48 -2.36
C LEU A 97 -15.49 0.77 -3.66
N VAL A 98 -14.95 -0.43 -3.95
CA VAL A 98 -15.38 -1.22 -5.12
C VAL A 98 -16.89 -1.42 -5.13
N ASP A 99 -17.47 -1.78 -3.98
CA ASP A 99 -18.91 -2.03 -3.87
C ASP A 99 -19.71 -0.76 -3.53
N HIS A 100 -19.06 0.24 -2.91
CA HIS A 100 -19.68 1.49 -2.46
C HIS A 100 -19.00 2.71 -3.08
N PRO A 101 -19.34 3.10 -4.32
CA PRO A 101 -18.76 4.27 -4.96
C PRO A 101 -19.21 5.56 -4.25
N ILE A 102 -18.25 6.29 -3.67
CA ILE A 102 -18.52 7.55 -2.97
C ILE A 102 -17.96 8.71 -3.80
N HIS A 103 -18.82 9.64 -4.18
CA HIS A 103 -18.40 10.86 -4.88
C HIS A 103 -18.29 12.03 -3.90
N LEU A 104 -17.05 12.40 -3.57
CA LEU A 104 -16.74 13.54 -2.71
C LEU A 104 -16.99 14.86 -3.44
N SER A 105 -17.42 15.88 -2.70
CA SER A 105 -17.63 17.23 -3.25
C SER A 105 -16.29 17.87 -3.63
N ARG A 106 -16.29 18.74 -4.66
CA ARG A 106 -15.08 19.43 -5.13
C ARG A 106 -14.41 20.28 -4.04
N ALA A 107 -15.22 20.86 -3.16
CA ALA A 107 -14.71 21.62 -2.01
C ALA A 107 -13.93 20.72 -1.04
N PHE A 108 -14.44 19.53 -0.77
CA PHE A 108 -13.75 18.56 0.09
C PHE A 108 -12.45 18.06 -0.56
N LEU A 109 -12.48 17.76 -1.87
CA LEU A 109 -11.27 17.37 -2.61
C LEU A 109 -10.16 18.42 -2.50
N ALA A 110 -10.50 19.71 -2.63
CA ALA A 110 -9.54 20.81 -2.58
C ALA A 110 -8.98 21.09 -1.18
N VAL A 111 -9.64 20.62 -0.11
CA VAL A 111 -9.14 20.78 1.27
C VAL A 111 -8.17 19.66 1.62
N VAL A 112 -8.38 18.46 1.05
CA VAL A 112 -7.59 17.27 1.37
C VAL A 112 -6.33 17.16 0.50
N LEU A 113 -6.34 17.74 -0.70
CA LEU A 113 -5.16 17.92 -1.57
C LEU A 113 -4.33 19.13 -1.15
#